data_AF-A0A7G9YE84-F1
#
_entry.id   AF-A0A7G9YE84-F1
#
_cell.length_a   1.000
_cell.length_b   1.000
_cell.length_c   1.000
_cell.angle_alpha   90.00
_cell.angle_beta   90.00
_cell.angle_gamma   90.00
#
_symmetry.space_group_name_H-M   'P 1'
#
loop_
_entity.id
_entity.type
_entity.pdbx_description
1 polymer ?
#
loop_
_entity_poly.entity_id
_entity_poly.type
_entity_poly.pdbx_seq_one_letter_code
_entity_poly.pdbx_strand_id
1 'polypeptide(L)'
;MNVEPTVQSLRAKATLKKGYVLYINEGMGENYQKYSYHLQKDGKMIRRWDNAPHWRDIRTFPFHLHLPGNDKLIEYGEVFVNDILMEIRDIFGEGK
;
A
#
# COMPACT_ATOMS: atom_id res chain seq x y z
N MET A 1 33.66 2.28 7.08
CA MET A 1 32.52 2.91 6.38
C MET A 1 31.40 1.91 6.39
N ASN A 2 30.21 2.26 6.88
CA ASN A 2 29.04 1.42 6.70
C ASN A 2 28.62 1.56 5.23
N VAL A 3 28.73 0.47 4.48
CA VAL A 3 28.17 0.39 3.13
C VAL A 3 26.73 -0.03 3.32
N GLU A 4 25.80 0.90 3.07
CA GLU A 4 24.37 0.57 3.04
C GLU A 4 24.10 -0.48 1.96
N PRO A 5 23.20 -1.44 2.21
CA PRO A 5 22.86 -2.45 1.23
C PRO A 5 22.18 -1.82 0.00
N THR A 6 22.53 -2.32 -1.18
CA THR A 6 21.97 -1.86 -2.48
C THR A 6 20.49 -2.20 -2.66
N VAL A 7 19.96 -3.06 -1.78
CA VAL A 7 18.56 -3.47 -1.74
C VAL A 7 18.09 -3.47 -0.28
N GLN A 8 16.93 -2.86 -0.05
CA GLN A 8 16.24 -2.86 1.22
C GLN A 8 14.83 -3.40 1.03
N SER A 9 14.29 -4.04 2.07
CA SER A 9 12.91 -4.51 2.06
C SER A 9 12.28 -4.40 3.44
N LEU A 10 11.02 -3.98 3.48
CA LEU A 10 10.19 -3.98 4.67
C LEU A 10 9.02 -4.93 4.45
N ARG A 11 8.85 -5.90 5.36
CA ARG A 11 7.63 -6.71 5.43
C ARG A 11 7.10 -6.66 6.84
N ALA A 12 5.90 -6.14 7.01
CA ALA A 12 5.26 -6.01 8.30
C ALA A 12 3.77 -6.35 8.24
N LYS A 13 3.25 -6.82 9.37
CA LYS A 13 1.82 -6.97 9.63
C LYS A 13 1.51 -6.16 10.89
N ALA A 14 0.75 -5.09 10.72
CA ALA A 14 0.30 -4.25 11.83
C ALA A 14 -1.16 -4.58 12.17
N THR A 15 -1.41 -5.02 13.40
CA THR A 15 -2.77 -5.09 13.95
C THR A 15 -3.14 -3.71 14.47
N LEU A 16 -4.22 -3.14 13.95
CA LEU A 16 -4.68 -1.80 14.26
C LEU A 16 -5.92 -1.87 15.17
N LYS A 17 -6.36 -0.72 15.70
CA LYS A 17 -7.61 -0.62 16.47
C LYS A 17 -8.79 -1.19 15.68
N LYS A 18 -9.88 -1.55 16.37
CA LYS A 18 -11.15 -1.99 15.75
C LYS A 18 -11.04 -3.23 14.84
N GLY A 19 -10.01 -4.07 15.03
CA GLY A 19 -9.84 -5.34 14.33
C GLY A 19 -9.28 -5.23 12.90
N TYR A 20 -8.79 -4.05 12.51
CA TYR A 20 -8.13 -3.88 11.21
C TYR A 20 -6.72 -4.47 11.24
N VAL A 21 -6.27 -4.92 10.08
CA VAL A 21 -4.90 -5.39 9.86
C VAL A 21 -4.36 -4.74 8.60
N LEU A 22 -3.18 -4.12 8.71
CA LEU A 22 -2.43 -3.59 7.59
C LEU A 22 -1.22 -4.48 7.32
N TYR A 23 -1.15 -5.03 6.11
CA TYR A 23 0.05 -5.69 5.60
C TYR A 23 0.85 -4.68 4.78
N ILE A 24 2.14 -4.58 5.08
CA ILE A 24 3.10 -3.68 4.44
C ILE A 24 4.15 -4.55 3.78
N ASN A 25 4.36 -4.36 2.49
CA ASN A 25 5.45 -4.96 1.74
C ASN A 25 6.08 -3.86 0.88
N GLU A 26 7.29 -3.46 1.21
CA GLU A 26 8.08 -2.51 0.45
C GLU A 26 9.41 -3.15 0.05
N GLY A 27 9.91 -2.75 -1.11
CA GLY A 27 11.28 -3.02 -1.53
C GLY A 27 11.82 -1.86 -2.31
N MET A 28 13.07 -1.50 -2.04
CA MET A 28 13.76 -0.40 -2.70
C MET A 28 15.16 -0.87 -3.08
N GLY A 29 15.61 -0.48 -4.26
CA GLY A 29 16.99 -0.61 -4.70
C GLY A 29 17.36 0.54 -5.63
N GLU A 30 18.54 0.46 -6.25
CA GLU A 30 19.11 1.55 -7.05
C GLU A 30 18.16 2.10 -8.13
N ASN A 31 17.37 1.24 -8.78
CA ASN A 31 16.51 1.62 -9.92
C ASN A 31 15.08 1.09 -9.80
N TYR A 32 14.64 0.72 -8.58
CA TYR A 32 13.27 0.27 -8.40
C TYR A 32 12.74 0.58 -7.00
N GLN A 33 11.45 0.86 -6.97
CA GLN A 33 10.64 0.87 -5.76
C GLN A 33 9.41 0.00 -6.02
N LYS A 34 9.15 -0.93 -5.12
CA LYS A 34 7.95 -1.77 -5.14
C LYS A 34 7.23 -1.65 -3.81
N TYR A 35 5.92 -1.57 -3.85
CA TYR A 35 5.11 -1.59 -2.64
C TYR A 35 3.78 -2.30 -2.85
N SER A 36 3.25 -2.84 -1.76
CA SER A 36 1.88 -3.27 -1.63
C SER A 36 1.44 -3.02 -0.19
N TYR A 37 0.42 -2.20 -0.03
CA TYR A 37 -0.23 -1.95 1.26
C TYR A 37 -1.63 -2.55 1.22
N HIS A 38 -1.92 -3.53 2.08
CA HIS A 38 -3.20 -4.23 2.09
C HIS A 38 -3.88 -4.02 3.44
N LEU A 39 -4.95 -3.23 3.45
CA LEU A 39 -5.81 -3.03 4.59
C LEU A 39 -6.97 -4.03 4.53
N GLN A 40 -7.15 -4.79 5.60
CA GLN A 40 -8.28 -5.69 5.76
C GLN A 40 -8.91 -5.56 7.14
N LYS A 41 -10.14 -6.07 7.25
CA LYS A 41 -10.84 -6.25 8.52
C LYS A 41 -11.60 -7.57 8.44
N ASP A 42 -11.53 -8.37 9.51
CA ASP A 42 -12.22 -9.67 9.60
C ASP A 42 -11.96 -10.58 8.39
N GLY A 43 -10.72 -10.57 7.89
CA GLY A 43 -10.28 -11.35 6.72
C GLY A 43 -10.77 -10.83 5.36
N LYS A 44 -11.51 -9.71 5.32
CA LYS A 44 -11.99 -9.08 4.09
C LYS A 44 -11.15 -7.86 3.76
N MET A 45 -10.67 -7.79 2.52
CA MET A 45 -10.00 -6.60 2.01
C MET A 45 -10.92 -5.39 2.14
N ILE A 46 -10.38 -4.29 2.64
CA ILE A 46 -11.02 -2.96 2.64
C ILE A 46 -10.46 -2.11 1.52
N ARG A 47 -9.12 -2.14 1.35
CA ARG A 47 -8.42 -1.36 0.34
C ARG A 47 -7.02 -1.94 0.14
N ARG A 48 -6.50 -1.89 -1.09
CA ARG A 48 -5.10 -2.23 -1.35
C ARG A 48 -4.48 -1.27 -2.35
N TRP A 49 -3.37 -0.65 -1.97
CA TRP A 49 -2.55 0.20 -2.83
C TRP A 49 -1.36 -0.62 -3.31
N ASP A 50 -1.08 -0.56 -4.61
CA ASP A 50 -0.08 -1.42 -5.25
C ASP A 50 0.58 -0.67 -6.41
N ASN A 51 1.82 -1.04 -6.73
CA ASN A 51 2.55 -0.53 -7.87
C ASN A 51 3.09 -1.63 -8.79
N ALA A 52 2.55 -2.85 -8.70
CA ALA A 52 2.86 -3.92 -9.64
C ALA A 52 2.55 -3.47 -11.10
N PRO A 53 3.49 -3.62 -12.04
CA PRO A 53 3.40 -3.04 -13.39
C PRO A 53 2.51 -3.86 -14.35
N HIS A 54 1.30 -4.22 -13.89
CA HIS A 54 0.36 -5.04 -14.66
C HIS A 54 -0.55 -4.21 -15.59
N TRP A 55 -0.81 -2.94 -15.26
CA TRP A 55 -1.90 -2.15 -15.84
C TRP A 55 -1.42 -0.95 -16.66
N ARG A 56 -0.81 -1.21 -17.82
CA ARG A 56 -0.08 -0.20 -18.60
C ARG A 56 -0.91 0.95 -19.16
N ASP A 57 -2.23 0.78 -19.26
CA ASP A 57 -3.11 1.74 -19.93
C ASP A 57 -3.71 2.80 -18.99
N ILE A 58 -3.37 2.76 -17.69
CA ILE A 58 -3.87 3.72 -16.70
C ILE A 58 -2.94 4.93 -16.62
N ARG A 59 -3.51 6.11 -16.34
CA ARG A 59 -2.74 7.37 -16.29
C ARG A 59 -1.72 7.41 -15.15
N THR A 60 -1.99 6.66 -14.07
CA THR A 60 -1.13 6.57 -12.90
C THR A 60 -0.15 5.40 -12.96
N PHE A 61 0.07 4.77 -14.12
CA PHE A 61 0.92 3.58 -14.21
C PHE A 61 2.32 3.82 -13.57
N PRO A 62 2.81 2.89 -12.70
CA PRO A 62 2.22 1.59 -12.34
C PRO A 62 1.31 1.62 -11.10
N PHE A 63 1.08 2.79 -10.53
CA PHE A 63 0.36 3.00 -9.27
C PHE A 63 -1.15 2.83 -9.45
N HIS A 64 -1.76 2.03 -8.58
CA HIS A 64 -3.19 1.76 -8.64
C HIS A 64 -3.76 1.33 -7.30
N LEU A 65 -5.08 1.44 -7.18
CA LEU A 65 -5.84 1.08 -5.99
C LEU A 65 -6.86 -0.01 -6.29
N HIS A 66 -6.94 -1.01 -5.42
CA HIS A 66 -7.98 -2.03 -5.41
C HIS A 66 -9.01 -1.75 -4.32
N LEU A 67 -10.29 -1.87 -4.67
CA LEU A 67 -11.42 -1.76 -3.74
C LEU A 67 -12.20 -3.09 -3.65
N PRO A 68 -12.94 -3.33 -2.56
CA PRO A 68 -13.65 -4.58 -2.35
C PRO A 68 -14.75 -4.77 -3.41
N GLY A 69 -14.84 -5.98 -3.97
CA GLY A 69 -15.88 -6.32 -4.95
C GLY A 69 -15.77 -5.61 -6.29
N ASN A 70 -14.64 -4.93 -6.57
CA ASN A 70 -14.39 -4.30 -7.86
C ASN A 70 -13.24 -5.00 -8.57
N ASP A 71 -13.53 -5.61 -9.71
CA ASP A 71 -12.50 -6.17 -10.60
C ASP A 71 -11.74 -5.07 -11.36
N LYS A 72 -12.29 -3.84 -11.40
CA LYS A 72 -11.60 -2.67 -11.96
C LYS A 72 -10.78 -1.99 -10.88
N LEU A 73 -9.48 -1.85 -11.14
CA LEU A 73 -8.61 -0.96 -10.38
C LEU A 73 -9.01 0.51 -10.54
N ILE A 74 -8.61 1.33 -9.58
CA ILE A 74 -8.78 2.78 -9.61
C ILE A 74 -7.41 3.43 -9.85
N GLU A 75 -7.37 4.42 -10.74
CA GLU A 75 -6.19 5.27 -10.93
C GLU A 75 -5.90 6.00 -9.62
N TYR A 76 -4.72 5.75 -9.07
CA TYR A 76 -4.29 6.31 -7.79
C TYR A 76 -2.80 6.57 -7.87
N GLY A 77 -2.36 7.76 -7.46
CA GLY A 77 -0.96 8.14 -7.53
C GLY A 77 -0.05 7.29 -6.64
N GLU A 78 1.25 7.55 -6.76
CA GLU A 78 2.25 6.97 -5.86
C GLU A 78 1.94 7.34 -4.40
N VAL A 79 2.19 6.38 -3.51
CA VAL A 79 1.98 6.54 -2.07
C VAL A 79 3.09 5.86 -1.29
N PHE A 80 3.35 6.38 -0.10
CA PHE A 80 4.25 5.83 0.90
C PHE A 80 3.48 5.38 2.13
N VAL A 81 4.09 4.56 2.99
CA VAL A 81 3.44 4.05 4.21
C VAL A 81 2.82 5.16 5.07
N ASN A 82 3.43 6.34 5.12
CA ASN A 82 2.88 7.47 5.89
C ASN A 82 1.55 7.97 5.32
N ASP A 83 1.42 8.07 3.99
CA ASP A 83 0.17 8.46 3.32
C ASP A 83 -0.95 7.46 3.65
N ILE A 84 -0.61 6.17 3.63
CA ILE A 84 -1.53 5.08 3.96
C ILE A 84 -1.99 5.17 5.41
N LEU A 85 -1.08 5.44 6.35
CA LEU A 85 -1.43 5.58 7.76
C LEU A 85 -2.34 6.80 8.00
N MET A 86 -2.14 7.90 7.28
CA MET A 86 -3.02 9.07 7.32
C MET A 86 -4.41 8.74 6.75
N GLU A 87 -4.49 8.10 5.58
CA GLU A 87 -5.77 7.67 4.99
C GLU A 87 -6.52 6.68 5.91
N ILE A 88 -5.81 5.76 6.55
CA ILE A 88 -6.40 4.80 7.50
C ILE A 88 -7.00 5.51 8.71
N ARG A 89 -6.35 6.55 9.24
CA ARG A 89 -6.89 7.36 10.33
C ARG A 89 -8.24 7.99 9.94
N ASP A 90 -8.34 8.47 8.71
CA ASP A 90 -9.58 9.06 8.19
C ASP A 90 -10.67 7.98 8.00
N ILE A 91 -10.30 6.78 7.52
CA ILE A 91 -11.21 5.61 7.43
C ILE A 91 -11.76 5.23 8.82
N PHE A 92 -10.97 5.39 9.89
CA PHE A 92 -11.41 5.08 11.24
C PHE A 92 -12.38 6.11 11.84
N GLY A 93 -12.60 7.23 11.14
CA GLY A 93 -13.39 8.35 11.63
C GLY A 93 -12.70 9.11 12.77
N GLU A 94 -11.37 8.99 12.92
CA GLU A 94 -10.57 9.73 13.91
C GLU A 94 -10.06 11.07 13.33
N GLY A 95 -10.52 11.45 12.13
CA GLY A 95 -10.24 12.72 11.46
C GLY A 95 -11.27 13.80 11.79
N LYS A 96 -11.24 14.30 13.03
CA LYS A 96 -11.57 15.67 13.46
C LYS A 96 -11.28 15.82 14.95
#